data_AF-A0A973PG04-F1
#
_entry.id   AF-A0A973PG04-F1
#
_cell.length_a   1.000
_cell.length_b   1.000
_cell.length_c   1.000
_cell.angle_alpha   90.00
_cell.angle_beta   90.00
_cell.angle_gamma   90.00
#
_symmetry.space_group_name_H-M   'P 1'
#
loop_
_entity.id
_entity.type
_entity.pdbx_description
1 polymer ?
#
loop_
_entity_poly.entity_id
_entity_poly.type
_entity_poly.pdbx_seq_one_letter_code
_entity_poly.pdbx_strand_id
1 'polypeptide(L)'
;MARGSRLAGTALAVVLAGAGLPSLAPAAYAASSAYFVDPNGDDNADGRSPATAWKSLGKVNAQTFQPGDTVGFISGGQWTG
;
A
#
# COMPACT_ATOMS: atom_id res chain seq x y z
N MET A 1 49.32 -29.42 -14.05
CA MET A 1 49.27 -27.97 -14.35
C MET A 1 49.10 -27.80 -15.86
N ALA A 2 48.34 -26.79 -16.31
CA ALA A 2 47.75 -26.59 -17.67
C ALA A 2 46.38 -27.29 -17.85
N ARG A 3 45.22 -26.61 -17.89
CA ARG A 3 44.66 -25.54 -18.77
C ARG A 3 44.36 -26.01 -20.22
N GLY A 4 43.07 -25.91 -20.59
CA GLY A 4 42.58 -25.86 -21.99
C GLY A 4 41.66 -27.03 -22.37
N SER A 5 40.35 -26.93 -22.14
CA SER A 5 39.33 -26.54 -23.13
C SER A 5 39.07 -27.61 -24.20
N ARG A 6 37.83 -28.12 -24.33
CA ARG A 6 36.88 -27.86 -25.46
C ARG A 6 35.50 -28.47 -25.16
N LEU A 7 34.49 -27.72 -25.59
CA LEU A 7 33.06 -27.97 -25.54
C LEU A 7 32.63 -29.04 -26.54
N ALA A 8 31.62 -29.87 -26.22
CA ALA A 8 30.69 -30.44 -27.19
C ALA A 8 29.54 -31.17 -26.47
N GLY A 9 28.29 -30.82 -26.81
CA GLY A 9 27.12 -31.62 -26.44
C GLY A 9 25.94 -30.80 -25.93
N THR A 10 25.36 -29.95 -26.78
CA THR A 10 24.06 -29.31 -26.55
C THR A 10 22.98 -30.35 -26.31
N ALA A 11 22.47 -30.44 -25.08
CA ALA A 11 21.14 -30.99 -24.83
C ALA A 11 20.15 -29.83 -24.90
N LEU A 12 19.29 -29.89 -25.91
CA LEU A 12 18.21 -28.96 -26.15
C LEU A 12 17.22 -29.02 -24.97
N ALA A 13 17.30 -28.06 -24.04
CA ALA A 13 16.23 -27.85 -23.08
C ALA A 13 15.08 -27.19 -23.85
N VAL A 14 14.02 -27.95 -24.13
CA VAL A 14 12.76 -27.41 -24.63
C VAL A 14 12.22 -26.48 -23.57
N VAL A 15 12.35 -25.17 -23.81
CA VAL A 15 11.63 -24.15 -23.05
C VAL A 15 10.18 -24.24 -23.46
N LEU A 16 9.37 -24.93 -22.66
CA LEU A 16 7.92 -24.73 -22.69
C LEU A 16 7.67 -23.34 -22.09
N ALA A 17 7.65 -22.33 -22.97
CA ALA A 17 7.11 -21.03 -22.64
C ALA A 17 5.60 -21.21 -22.39
N GLY A 18 5.24 -21.49 -21.14
CA GLY A 18 3.87 -21.35 -20.69
C GLY A 18 3.50 -19.89 -20.83
N ALA A 19 2.74 -19.55 -21.87
CA ALA A 19 2.10 -18.25 -22.00
C ALA A 19 1.14 -18.12 -20.82
N GLY A 20 1.59 -17.48 -19.73
CA GLY A 20 0.74 -17.13 -18.61
C GLY A 20 -0.31 -16.14 -19.09
N LEU A 21 -1.53 -16.63 -19.34
CA LEU A 21 -2.66 -15.76 -19.59
C LEU A 21 -2.82 -14.85 -18.37
N PRO A 22 -3.00 -13.52 -18.54
CA PRO A 22 -3.28 -12.65 -17.42
C PRO A 22 -4.57 -13.13 -16.73
N SER A 23 -4.44 -13.47 -15.44
CA SER A 23 -5.56 -13.82 -14.59
C SER A 23 -6.57 -12.67 -14.59
N LEU A 24 -7.76 -12.89 -15.14
CA LEU A 24 -8.91 -11.99 -15.08
C LEU A 24 -9.58 -12.04 -13.70
N ALA A 25 -8.80 -12.13 -12.63
CA ALA A 25 -9.33 -11.99 -11.29
C ALA A 25 -9.83 -10.55 -11.14
N PRO A 26 -11.05 -10.32 -10.61
CA PRO A 26 -11.47 -8.99 -10.21
C PRO A 26 -10.40 -8.41 -9.28
N ALA A 27 -9.97 -7.17 -9.55
CA ALA A 27 -9.17 -6.45 -8.57
C ALA A 27 -10.01 -6.39 -7.29
N ALA A 28 -9.58 -7.08 -6.23
CA ALA A 28 -10.21 -6.98 -4.93
C ALA A 28 -10.03 -5.53 -4.47
N TYR A 29 -11.12 -4.74 -4.49
CA TYR A 29 -11.07 -3.42 -3.87
C TYR A 29 -10.92 -3.62 -2.37
N ALA A 30 -9.79 -3.15 -1.83
CA ALA A 30 -9.63 -3.02 -0.40
C ALA A 30 -10.78 -2.17 0.15
N ALA A 31 -11.33 -2.56 1.30
CA ALA A 31 -12.37 -1.76 1.95
C ALA A 31 -11.80 -0.36 2.24
N SER A 32 -12.49 0.67 1.75
CA SER A 32 -12.15 2.07 2.04
C SER A 32 -12.26 2.32 3.54
N SER A 33 -11.21 2.92 4.11
CA SER A 33 -11.18 3.34 5.51
C SER A 33 -11.56 4.82 5.63
N ALA A 34 -12.35 5.13 6.66
CA ALA A 34 -12.63 6.50 7.06
C ALA A 34 -11.76 6.89 8.26
N TYR A 35 -11.11 8.04 8.17
CA TYR A 35 -10.30 8.64 9.22
C TYR A 35 -10.90 9.98 9.65
N PHE A 36 -10.85 10.28 10.94
CA PHE A 36 -11.42 11.47 11.54
C PHE A 36 -10.34 12.30 12.22
N VAL A 37 -10.42 13.62 12.07
CA VAL A 37 -9.48 14.58 12.66
C VAL A 37 -10.25 15.65 13.43
N ASP A 38 -9.92 15.81 14.72
CA ASP A 38 -10.50 16.79 15.64
C ASP A 38 -9.38 17.47 16.45
N PRO A 39 -9.34 18.81 16.59
CA PRO A 39 -8.30 19.49 17.38
C PRO A 39 -8.22 19.08 18.85
N ASN A 40 -9.30 18.49 19.39
CA ASN A 40 -9.40 17.94 20.74
C ASN A 40 -9.14 16.42 20.80
N GLY A 41 -8.79 15.79 19.67
CA GLY A 41 -8.49 14.37 19.57
C GLY A 41 -7.14 13.96 20.16
N ASP A 42 -6.70 12.75 19.81
CA ASP A 42 -5.45 12.14 20.27
C ASP A 42 -4.72 11.44 19.11
N ASP A 43 -3.46 11.79 18.87
CA ASP A 43 -2.63 11.19 17.81
C ASP A 43 -2.19 9.75 18.11
N ASN A 44 -2.39 9.28 19.35
CA ASN A 44 -2.22 7.87 19.72
C ASN A 44 -3.45 7.01 19.40
N ALA A 45 -4.60 7.62 19.10
CA ALA A 45 -5.81 6.91 18.73
C ALA A 45 -5.73 6.34 17.30
N ASP A 46 -6.66 5.44 16.97
CA ASP A 46 -6.68 4.76 15.66
C ASP A 46 -7.25 5.64 14.53
N GLY A 47 -7.92 6.75 14.86
CA GLY A 47 -8.49 7.69 13.89
C GLY A 47 -9.75 7.18 13.20
N ARG A 48 -10.25 5.98 13.52
CA ARG A 48 -11.29 5.30 12.72
C ARG A 48 -12.73 5.63 13.12
N SER A 49 -12.91 6.50 14.11
CA SER A 49 -14.21 7.01 14.51
C SER A 49 -14.10 8.46 15.00
N PRO A 50 -15.20 9.23 15.05
CA PRO A 50 -15.18 10.56 15.64
C PRO A 50 -14.69 10.58 17.10
N ALA A 51 -14.98 9.52 17.86
CA ALA A 51 -14.56 9.41 19.26
C ALA A 51 -13.07 9.07 19.42
N THR A 52 -12.42 8.56 18.36
CA THR A 52 -11.00 8.18 18.32
C THR A 52 -10.23 9.02 17.30
N ALA A 53 -10.71 10.23 17.01
CA ALA A 53 -10.14 11.12 16.01
C ALA A 53 -8.70 11.53 16.34
N TRP A 54 -7.89 11.70 15.31
CA TRP A 54 -6.54 12.26 15.43
C TRP A 54 -6.57 13.74 15.72
N LYS A 55 -5.50 14.23 16.35
CA LYS A 55 -5.38 15.62 16.77
C LYS A 55 -4.73 16.51 15.73
N SER A 56 -3.73 16.00 15.01
CA SER A 56 -2.82 16.85 14.24
C SER A 56 -2.70 16.47 12.77
N LEU A 57 -2.36 17.46 11.94
CA LEU A 57 -1.95 17.23 10.55
C LEU A 57 -0.66 16.40 10.45
N GLY A 58 0.20 16.45 11.47
CA GLY A 58 1.40 15.61 11.53
C GLY A 58 1.05 14.13 11.52
N LYS A 59 0.03 13.72 12.28
CA LYS A 59 -0.46 12.34 12.27
C LYS A 59 -1.08 11.94 10.93
N VAL A 60 -1.88 12.82 10.33
CA VAL A 60 -2.45 12.62 8.99
C VAL A 60 -1.35 12.42 7.95
N ASN A 61 -0.32 13.26 7.95
CA ASN A 61 0.79 13.22 7.01
C ASN A 61 1.69 11.98 7.19
N ALA A 62 1.74 11.42 8.39
CA ALA A 62 2.49 10.19 8.67
C ALA A 62 1.74 8.92 8.19
N GLN A 63 0.44 9.01 7.91
CA GLN A 63 -0.36 7.88 7.47
C GLN A 63 -0.23 7.65 5.96
N THR A 64 -0.07 6.39 5.55
CA THR A 64 -0.18 5.97 4.15
C THR A 64 -1.62 5.56 3.86
N PHE A 65 -2.31 6.33 3.02
CA PHE A 65 -3.68 6.04 2.61
C PHE A 65 -3.72 5.13 1.38
N GLN A 66 -4.74 4.30 1.30
CA GLN A 66 -5.05 3.49 0.13
C GLN A 66 -6.09 4.18 -0.75
N PRO A 67 -6.15 3.84 -2.05
CA PRO A 67 -7.21 4.33 -2.92
C PRO A 67 -8.60 4.05 -2.33
N GLY A 68 -9.41 5.10 -2.24
CA GLY A 68 -10.76 5.05 -1.67
C GLY A 68 -10.84 5.52 -0.22
N ASP A 69 -9.73 5.60 0.53
CA ASP A 69 -9.75 6.12 1.91
C ASP A 69 -10.23 7.57 1.96
N THR A 70 -10.91 7.92 3.06
CA THR A 70 -11.41 9.27 3.31
C THR A 70 -10.83 9.82 4.60
N VAL A 71 -10.43 11.09 4.59
CA VAL A 71 -10.00 11.82 5.78
C VAL A 71 -10.96 12.99 6.01
N GLY A 72 -11.75 12.91 7.08
CA GLY A 72 -12.72 13.92 7.48
C GLY A 72 -12.20 14.80 8.60
N PHE A 73 -12.26 16.11 8.41
CA PHE A 73 -11.94 17.10 9.43
C PHE A 73 -13.23 17.60 10.07
N ILE A 74 -13.26 17.71 11.40
CA ILE A 74 -14.43 18.25 12.08
C ILE A 74 -14.69 19.70 11.64
N SER A 75 -15.97 20.02 11.43
CA SER A 75 -16.40 21.36 11.08
C SER A 75 -16.03 22.36 12.18
N GLY A 76 -15.55 23.54 11.80
CA GLY A 76 -15.16 24.59 12.75
C GLY A 76 -13.79 24.36 13.41
N GLY A 77 -13.14 23.22 13.15
CA GLY A 77 -11.74 23.01 13.52
C GLY A 77 -10.80 23.95 12.75
N GLN A 78 -9.74 24.39 13.41
CA GLN A 78 -8.66 25.18 12.80
C GLN A 78 -7.42 24.32 12.66
N TRP A 79 -6.77 24.41 11.50
CA TRP A 79 -5.66 23.54 11.12
C TRP A 79 -4.54 24.40 10.54
N THR A 80 -3.37 24.35 11.17
CA THR A 80 -2.17 25.03 10.67
C THR A 80 -1.17 23.97 10.25
N GLY A 81 -0.71 24.05 9.00
CA GLY A 81 0.25 23.13 8.39
C GLY A 81 1.54 23.84 8.04
#